data_AF-A0A2H5ZCQ7-F1
#
_entry.id   AF-A0A2H5ZCQ7-F1
#
_cell.length_a   1.000
_cell.length_b   1.000
_cell.length_c   1.000
_cell.angle_alpha   90.00
_cell.angle_beta   90.00
_cell.angle_gamma   90.00
#
_symmetry.space_group_name_H-M   'P 1'
#
loop_
_entity.id
_entity.type
_entity.pdbx_description
1 polymer ?
#
loop_
_entity_poly.entity_id
_entity_poly.type
_entity_poly.pdbx_seq_one_letter_code
_entity_poly.pdbx_strand_id
1 'polypeptide(L)'
;MTVKLALPTGDIRSAVAAILREAGLPTDGYDPSSRLLRAHFADHGLAVRIFRERDIPVQIALGNYDAGICSAVWVLEESIRFPRQDLRLLGALPGPALGVWLAAAPASGLEPGTLPVPQPGLRLVSEFPNLADAVAVRLRWPVYRLFPLYGSAEAYPPEDADLALLAAPNAGEVERLGLVPLAEVARSPLVFVANRRALAAKDLSPLLAALRGQLREPPPGLVAPVGLPLRPMARCTRRSDVVRLALPDGHAQRHTFEALLAAGLSFDGYGEKTFVRRPRSDIEGLEVKVVRPQDMPAFVARGAFDAAVTGVDWLRDHLSRFPSSPVRMAVDLGRSRYKIGPVVDQAFPADTTADALPVWWGLGRPIRIASEYPALAEDFARRFHLPAAVIMPINGASEGFVPEDADILIEGSETGTSIRANGLKMLDPFLESTNCLIVREPALTSRTDLLDDLVAKLRAGLPASAGA
;
A
#
# COMPACT_ATOMS: atom_id res chain seq x y z
N MET A 1 -8.51 -32.11 -10.71
CA MET A 1 -8.88 -30.67 -10.76
C MET A 1 -7.70 -29.90 -10.21
N THR A 2 -7.20 -28.89 -10.91
CA THR A 2 -6.03 -28.12 -10.46
C THR A 2 -6.38 -27.23 -9.27
N VAL A 3 -5.57 -27.28 -8.22
CA VAL A 3 -5.70 -26.43 -7.03
C VAL A 3 -5.01 -25.11 -7.29
N LYS A 4 -5.69 -23.99 -7.03
CA LYS A 4 -5.12 -22.65 -7.17
C LYS A 4 -4.53 -22.18 -5.85
N LEU A 5 -3.21 -21.96 -5.82
CA LEU A 5 -2.45 -21.56 -4.64
C LEU A 5 -1.95 -20.11 -4.77
N ALA A 6 -2.30 -19.26 -3.82
CA ALA A 6 -1.82 -17.88 -3.73
C ALA A 6 -0.60 -17.81 -2.80
N LEU A 7 0.51 -17.29 -3.30
CA LEU A 7 1.77 -17.16 -2.58
C LEU A 7 2.25 -15.70 -2.53
N PRO A 8 3.05 -15.32 -1.54
CA PRO A 8 3.47 -13.95 -1.36
C PRO A 8 4.71 -13.58 -2.18
N THR A 9 4.77 -12.33 -2.61
CA THR A 9 5.99 -11.66 -3.09
C THR A 9 6.76 -11.01 -1.92
N GLY A 10 7.90 -10.39 -2.22
CA GLY A 10 8.67 -9.59 -1.27
C GLY A 10 9.48 -10.41 -0.27
N ASP A 11 9.70 -9.84 0.91
CA ASP A 11 10.73 -10.31 1.86
C ASP A 11 10.45 -11.71 2.43
N ILE A 12 9.18 -12.10 2.52
CA ILE A 12 8.81 -13.43 3.03
C ILE A 12 8.87 -14.53 1.97
N ARG A 13 9.08 -14.20 0.70
CA ARG A 13 9.12 -15.15 -0.43
C ARG A 13 10.14 -16.26 -0.19
N SER A 14 11.33 -15.91 0.30
CA SER A 14 12.39 -16.87 0.62
C SER A 14 12.00 -17.85 1.72
N ALA A 15 11.30 -17.37 2.76
CA ALA A 15 10.82 -18.21 3.86
C ALA A 15 9.71 -19.16 3.38
N VAL A 16 8.78 -18.68 2.55
CA VAL A 16 7.72 -19.51 1.97
C VAL A 16 8.31 -20.54 0.99
N ALA A 17 9.30 -20.17 0.19
CA ALA A 17 9.99 -21.13 -0.68
C ALA A 17 10.73 -22.23 0.13
N ALA A 18 11.24 -21.92 1.33
CA ALA A 18 11.81 -22.93 2.22
C ALA A 18 10.74 -23.90 2.76
N ILE A 19 9.59 -23.37 3.22
CA ILE A 19 8.44 -24.17 3.66
C ILE A 19 8.00 -25.15 2.58
N LEU A 20 7.86 -24.66 1.33
CA LEU A 20 7.43 -25.49 0.19
C LEU A 20 8.45 -26.60 -0.10
N ARG A 21 9.75 -26.28 -0.16
CA ARG A 21 10.81 -27.29 -0.39
C ARG A 21 10.85 -28.35 0.71
N GLU A 22 10.72 -27.95 1.97
CA GLU A 22 10.67 -28.88 3.10
C GLU A 22 9.41 -29.77 3.07
N ALA A 23 8.31 -29.25 2.52
CA ALA A 23 7.08 -30.01 2.26
C ALA A 23 7.16 -30.91 1.01
N GLY A 24 8.30 -30.92 0.29
CA GLY A 24 8.47 -31.65 -0.96
C GLY A 24 7.73 -31.04 -2.16
N LEU A 25 7.31 -29.77 -2.06
CA LEU A 25 6.65 -29.03 -3.13
C LEU A 25 7.68 -28.27 -3.98
N PRO A 26 7.48 -28.19 -5.31
CA PRO A 26 8.38 -27.48 -6.20
C PRO A 26 8.32 -25.96 -5.98
N THR A 27 9.38 -25.27 -6.41
CA THR A 27 9.50 -23.80 -6.29
C THR A 27 9.96 -23.12 -7.58
N ASP A 28 10.03 -23.86 -8.69
CA ASP A 28 10.43 -23.32 -9.99
C ASP A 28 9.49 -22.20 -10.43
N GLY A 29 10.04 -21.05 -10.82
CA GLY A 29 9.27 -19.84 -11.11
C GLY A 29 8.82 -19.06 -9.86
N TYR A 30 8.92 -19.63 -8.65
CA TYR A 30 8.65 -18.95 -7.38
C TYR A 30 9.92 -18.53 -6.62
N ASP A 31 11.11 -18.90 -7.07
CA ASP A 31 12.39 -18.48 -6.47
C ASP A 31 12.53 -16.93 -6.37
N PRO A 32 13.20 -16.37 -5.34
CA PRO A 32 13.40 -14.93 -5.20
C PRO A 32 14.00 -14.21 -6.42
N SER A 33 14.75 -14.92 -7.27
CA SER A 33 15.30 -14.38 -8.53
C SER A 33 14.27 -14.24 -9.67
N SER A 34 13.13 -14.92 -9.56
CA SER A 34 12.10 -14.94 -10.61
C SER A 34 11.28 -13.65 -10.63
N ARG A 35 11.15 -13.08 -11.83
CA ARG A 35 10.25 -11.95 -12.12
C ARG A 35 8.85 -12.37 -12.52
N LEU A 36 8.60 -13.67 -12.66
CA LEU A 36 7.28 -14.20 -13.00
C LEU A 36 6.35 -14.09 -11.79
N LEU A 37 5.10 -13.71 -12.03
CA LEU A 37 4.03 -13.69 -11.03
C LEU A 37 3.13 -14.94 -11.08
N ARG A 38 3.56 -15.96 -11.81
CA ARG A 38 2.84 -17.21 -12.07
C ARG A 38 3.83 -18.37 -12.03
N ALA A 39 3.40 -19.52 -11.52
CA ALA A 39 4.11 -20.78 -11.66
C ALA A 39 3.11 -21.93 -11.80
N HIS A 40 3.51 -22.99 -12.51
CA HIS A 40 2.69 -24.20 -12.65
C HIS A 40 3.47 -25.39 -12.14
N PHE A 41 2.92 -26.05 -11.13
CA PHE A 41 3.48 -27.27 -10.56
C PHE A 41 2.64 -28.44 -11.08
N ALA A 42 2.82 -28.74 -12.38
CA ALA A 42 1.98 -29.68 -13.12
C ALA A 42 1.92 -31.06 -12.45
N ASP A 43 3.06 -31.57 -12.00
CA ASP A 43 3.19 -32.88 -11.33
C ASP A 43 2.46 -32.95 -9.98
N HIS A 44 2.08 -31.80 -9.43
CA HIS A 44 1.38 -31.67 -8.15
C HIS A 44 -0.05 -31.15 -8.32
N GLY A 45 -0.51 -30.91 -9.56
CA GLY A 45 -1.81 -30.34 -9.84
C GLY A 45 -2.02 -28.95 -9.22
N LEU A 46 -0.95 -28.16 -9.03
CA LEU A 46 -1.04 -26.81 -8.45
C LEU A 46 -0.82 -25.74 -9.53
N ALA A 47 -1.72 -24.77 -9.58
CA ALA A 47 -1.53 -23.50 -10.29
C ALA A 47 -1.22 -22.42 -9.25
N VAL A 48 -0.04 -21.82 -9.35
CA VAL A 48 0.45 -20.85 -8.37
C VAL A 48 0.39 -19.44 -8.93
N ARG A 49 -0.12 -18.53 -8.11
CA ARG A 49 -0.02 -17.09 -8.36
C ARG A 49 0.71 -16.40 -7.22
N ILE A 50 1.49 -15.39 -7.58
CA ILE A 50 2.25 -14.58 -6.64
C ILE A 50 1.57 -13.22 -6.49
N PHE A 51 1.24 -12.85 -5.26
CA PHE A 51 0.58 -11.60 -4.90
C PHE A 51 1.37 -10.84 -3.84
N ARG A 52 1.04 -9.55 -3.66
CA ARG A 52 1.33 -8.87 -2.40
C ARG A 52 0.55 -9.54 -1.27
N GLU A 53 1.17 -9.65 -0.10
CA GLU A 53 0.59 -10.40 1.02
C GLU A 53 -0.83 -9.95 1.38
N ARG A 54 -1.07 -8.64 1.33
CA ARG A 54 -2.37 -8.01 1.60
C ARG A 54 -3.49 -8.53 0.70
N ASP A 55 -3.18 -8.89 -0.55
CA ASP A 55 -4.20 -9.31 -1.51
C ASP A 55 -4.52 -10.82 -1.37
N ILE A 56 -3.66 -11.61 -0.74
CA ILE A 56 -3.83 -13.08 -0.64
C ILE A 56 -5.11 -13.48 0.11
N PRO A 57 -5.38 -13.00 1.35
CA PRO A 57 -6.63 -13.29 2.06
C PRO A 57 -7.86 -12.88 1.25
N VAL A 58 -7.82 -11.74 0.56
CA VAL A 58 -8.92 -11.22 -0.26
C VAL A 58 -9.21 -12.19 -1.41
N GLN A 59 -8.18 -12.58 -2.17
CA GLN A 59 -8.32 -13.48 -3.32
C GLN A 59 -8.85 -14.86 -2.92
N ILE A 60 -8.44 -15.36 -1.76
CA ILE A 60 -8.93 -16.65 -1.23
C ILE A 60 -10.35 -16.50 -0.71
N ALA A 61 -10.67 -15.41 0.01
CA ALA A 61 -12.01 -15.16 0.53
C ALA A 61 -13.06 -15.04 -0.58
N LEU A 62 -12.70 -14.40 -1.70
CA LEU A 62 -13.54 -14.27 -2.89
C LEU A 62 -13.71 -15.59 -3.66
N GLY A 63 -12.89 -16.61 -3.37
CA GLY A 63 -12.91 -17.90 -4.05
C GLY A 63 -12.18 -17.93 -5.39
N ASN A 64 -11.39 -16.89 -5.71
CA ASN A 64 -10.53 -16.87 -6.89
C ASN A 64 -9.40 -17.92 -6.75
N TYR A 65 -8.94 -18.12 -5.50
CA TYR A 65 -7.92 -19.09 -5.12
C TYR A 65 -8.42 -20.02 -4.02
N ASP A 66 -7.92 -21.25 -4.03
CA ASP A 66 -8.38 -22.32 -3.15
C ASP A 66 -7.67 -22.27 -1.79
N ALA A 67 -6.39 -21.91 -1.79
CA ALA A 67 -5.56 -21.79 -0.60
C ALA A 67 -4.40 -20.82 -0.81
N GLY A 68 -3.67 -20.51 0.25
CA GLY A 68 -2.48 -19.68 0.18
C GLY A 68 -1.74 -19.49 1.50
N ILE A 69 -0.57 -18.87 1.39
CA ILE A 69 0.33 -18.57 2.52
C ILE A 69 0.51 -17.06 2.63
N CYS A 70 0.34 -16.49 3.81
CA CYS A 70 0.58 -15.06 4.07
C CYS A 70 0.84 -14.81 5.56
N SER A 71 1.22 -13.60 5.94
CA SER A 71 1.27 -13.19 7.35
C SER A 71 -0.13 -13.11 7.98
N ALA A 72 -0.27 -13.61 9.21
CA ALA A 72 -1.56 -13.68 9.89
C ALA A 72 -2.25 -12.33 10.10
N VAL A 73 -1.50 -11.23 10.16
CA VAL A 73 -2.05 -9.87 10.27
C VAL A 73 -2.99 -9.55 9.11
N TRP A 74 -2.72 -10.01 7.89
CA TRP A 74 -3.57 -9.75 6.73
C TRP A 74 -4.86 -10.58 6.78
N VAL A 75 -4.79 -11.79 7.33
CA VAL A 75 -5.99 -12.61 7.59
C VAL A 75 -6.85 -11.95 8.66
N LEU A 76 -6.23 -11.41 9.71
CA LEU A 76 -6.91 -10.71 10.79
C LEU A 76 -7.57 -9.41 10.28
N GLU A 77 -6.83 -8.61 9.51
CA GLU A 77 -7.32 -7.38 8.87
C GLU A 77 -8.57 -7.64 8.01
N GLU A 78 -8.53 -8.66 7.15
CA GLU A 78 -9.68 -9.03 6.30
C GLU A 78 -10.85 -9.58 7.13
N SER A 79 -10.57 -10.42 8.13
CA SER A 79 -11.59 -11.05 8.96
C SER A 79 -12.32 -10.07 9.88
N ILE A 80 -11.66 -8.98 10.31
CA ILE A 80 -12.31 -7.91 11.08
C ILE A 80 -13.33 -7.18 10.21
N ARG A 81 -12.96 -6.87 8.97
CA ARG A 81 -13.85 -6.18 8.02
C ARG A 81 -14.99 -7.08 7.54
N PHE A 82 -14.69 -8.35 7.27
CA PHE A 82 -15.61 -9.30 6.65
C PHE A 82 -15.66 -10.65 7.38
N PRO A 83 -16.20 -10.70 8.61
CA PRO A 83 -16.14 -11.89 9.47
C PRO A 83 -16.86 -13.14 8.92
N ARG A 84 -17.73 -12.96 7.92
CA ARG A 84 -18.54 -14.04 7.31
C ARG A 84 -18.03 -14.52 5.95
N GLN A 85 -16.95 -13.96 5.44
CA GLN A 85 -16.36 -14.43 4.19
C GLN A 85 -15.88 -15.88 4.30
N ASP A 86 -15.73 -16.51 3.13
CA ASP A 86 -15.33 -17.92 3.00
C ASP A 86 -13.83 -18.13 3.20
N LEU A 87 -13.23 -17.47 4.19
CA LEU A 87 -11.83 -17.61 4.56
C LEU A 87 -11.68 -18.49 5.81
N ARG A 88 -10.79 -19.47 5.75
CA ARG A 88 -10.48 -20.38 6.86
C ARG A 88 -8.98 -20.39 7.13
N LEU A 89 -8.60 -20.01 8.34
CA LEU A 89 -7.26 -20.21 8.88
C LEU A 89 -7.06 -21.67 9.28
N LEU A 90 -6.07 -22.33 8.70
CA LEU A 90 -5.80 -23.76 8.92
C LEU A 90 -4.69 -24.01 9.95
N GLY A 91 -3.73 -23.10 10.07
CA GLY A 91 -2.67 -23.18 11.07
C GLY A 91 -1.53 -22.19 10.82
N ALA A 92 -0.66 -22.04 11.80
CA ALA A 92 0.59 -21.30 11.65
C ALA A 92 1.66 -22.17 10.97
N LEU A 93 2.57 -21.53 10.23
CA LEU A 93 3.71 -22.14 9.57
C LEU A 93 5.02 -21.64 10.21
N PRO A 94 6.13 -22.40 10.12
CA PRO A 94 7.44 -21.93 10.57
C PRO A 94 7.90 -20.73 9.74
N GLY A 95 8.76 -19.88 10.32
CA GLY A 95 9.33 -18.74 9.61
C GLY A 95 9.25 -17.43 10.40
N PRO A 96 9.44 -16.28 9.73
CA PRO A 96 9.40 -14.98 10.39
C PRO A 96 8.00 -14.72 10.97
N ALA A 97 7.98 -14.11 12.16
CA ALA A 97 6.76 -13.67 12.81
C ALA A 97 6.95 -12.24 13.31
N LEU A 98 6.05 -11.36 12.91
CA LEU A 98 6.03 -9.95 13.35
C LEU A 98 5.05 -9.78 14.50
N GLY A 99 5.32 -8.83 15.40
CA GLY A 99 4.30 -8.27 16.27
C GLY A 99 3.61 -7.10 15.58
N VAL A 100 2.33 -6.88 15.87
CA VAL A 100 1.62 -5.66 15.50
C VAL A 100 1.53 -4.80 16.76
N TRP A 101 2.12 -3.62 16.69
CA TRP A 101 2.37 -2.76 17.84
C TRP A 101 1.55 -1.48 17.75
N LEU A 102 0.86 -1.15 18.84
CA LEU A 102 0.41 0.20 19.11
C LEU A 102 1.61 0.99 19.65
N ALA A 103 1.91 2.12 19.04
CA ALA A 103 3.05 2.94 19.38
C ALA A 103 2.71 4.44 19.37
N ALA A 104 3.51 5.21 20.12
CA ALA A 104 3.44 6.67 20.18
C ALA A 104 4.83 7.27 19.94
N ALA A 105 4.91 8.57 19.63
CA ALA A 105 6.19 9.26 19.63
C ALA A 105 6.68 9.52 21.07
N PRO A 106 8.01 9.57 21.32
CA PRO A 106 8.56 9.87 22.65
C PRO A 106 8.04 11.20 23.24
N ALA A 107 7.80 12.20 22.40
CA ALA A 107 7.24 13.50 22.81
C ALA A 107 5.82 13.41 23.39
N SER A 108 5.15 12.26 23.29
CA SER A 108 3.83 12.01 23.89
C SER A 108 3.88 11.88 25.42
N GLY A 109 5.05 11.61 26.00
CA GLY A 109 5.21 11.35 27.43
C GLY A 109 4.67 10.00 27.90
N LEU A 110 4.26 9.12 26.98
CA LEU A 110 3.89 7.75 27.29
C LEU A 110 5.14 6.87 27.44
N GLU A 111 5.02 5.85 28.29
CA GLU A 111 6.06 4.85 28.54
C GLU A 111 5.65 3.51 27.90
N PRO A 112 6.61 2.61 27.61
CA PRO A 112 6.29 1.26 27.17
C PRO A 112 5.35 0.54 28.14
N GLY A 113 4.35 -0.17 27.61
CA GLY A 113 3.35 -0.85 28.45
C GLY A 113 2.31 0.08 29.09
N THR A 114 2.20 1.33 28.65
CA THR A 114 1.16 2.26 29.09
C THR A 114 0.20 2.61 27.94
N LEU A 115 -1.01 3.08 28.26
CA LEU A 115 -1.97 3.55 27.27
C LEU A 115 -2.38 5.00 27.55
N PRO A 116 -2.71 5.78 26.51
CA PRO A 116 -3.28 7.11 26.73
C PRO A 116 -4.65 7.00 27.40
N VAL A 117 -4.92 7.89 28.34
CA VAL A 117 -6.29 8.12 28.85
C VAL A 117 -7.21 8.39 27.65
N PRO A 118 -8.38 7.72 27.55
CA PRO A 118 -9.33 7.97 26.47
C PRO A 118 -9.71 9.44 26.36
N GLN A 119 -9.49 10.03 25.19
CA GLN A 119 -9.74 11.45 24.94
C GLN A 119 -10.19 11.68 23.49
N PRO A 120 -11.03 12.70 23.23
CA PRO A 120 -11.55 12.95 21.89
C PRO A 120 -10.47 13.46 20.92
N GLY A 121 -10.65 13.12 19.66
CA GLY A 121 -9.87 13.65 18.55
C GLY A 121 -8.49 13.04 18.38
N LEU A 122 -8.19 11.90 19.04
CA LEU A 122 -6.97 11.13 18.80
C LEU A 122 -6.80 10.82 17.32
N ARG A 123 -5.57 10.97 16.82
CA ARG A 123 -5.19 10.70 15.43
C ARG A 123 -4.41 9.40 15.40
N LEU A 124 -4.96 8.38 14.76
CA LEU A 124 -4.34 7.07 14.60
C LEU A 124 -3.98 6.86 13.14
N VAL A 125 -2.77 6.38 12.87
CA VAL A 125 -2.35 5.94 11.52
C VAL A 125 -2.08 4.45 11.51
N SER A 126 -2.36 3.78 10.38
CA SER A 126 -2.01 2.37 10.21
C SER A 126 -2.08 1.91 8.76
N GLU A 127 -1.25 0.93 8.41
CA GLU A 127 -1.40 0.08 7.21
C GLU A 127 -2.53 -0.97 7.38
N PHE A 128 -3.01 -1.17 8.61
CA PHE A 128 -4.07 -2.11 9.00
C PHE A 128 -5.27 -1.35 9.55
N PRO A 129 -6.02 -0.60 8.71
CA PRO A 129 -7.09 0.26 9.19
C PRO A 129 -8.19 -0.49 9.94
N ASN A 130 -8.59 -1.68 9.52
CA ASN A 130 -9.66 -2.42 10.20
C ASN A 130 -9.19 -2.91 11.58
N LEU A 131 -7.94 -3.38 11.68
CA LEU A 131 -7.31 -3.74 12.93
C LEU A 131 -7.14 -2.55 13.86
N ALA A 132 -6.70 -1.41 13.34
CA ALA A 132 -6.53 -0.16 14.08
C ALA A 132 -7.87 0.36 14.63
N ASP A 133 -8.94 0.28 13.83
CA ASP A 133 -10.31 0.59 14.24
C ASP A 133 -10.75 -0.34 15.39
N ALA A 134 -10.56 -1.65 15.24
CA ALA A 134 -10.90 -2.63 16.27
C ALA A 134 -10.13 -2.41 17.59
N VAL A 135 -8.85 -2.02 17.52
CA VAL A 135 -8.05 -1.64 18.71
C VAL A 135 -8.65 -0.40 19.38
N ALA A 136 -8.92 0.66 18.62
CA ALA A 136 -9.47 1.91 19.16
C ALA A 136 -10.84 1.70 19.82
N VAL A 137 -11.71 0.90 19.20
CA VAL A 137 -13.03 0.52 19.75
C VAL A 137 -12.88 -0.27 21.06
N ARG A 138 -11.96 -1.25 21.12
CA ARG A 138 -11.72 -2.03 22.34
C ARG A 138 -11.15 -1.19 23.48
N LEU A 139 -10.34 -0.18 23.15
CA LEU A 139 -9.82 0.80 24.10
C LEU A 139 -10.80 1.92 24.45
N ARG A 140 -12.00 1.92 23.84
CA ARG A 140 -13.08 2.89 24.07
C ARG A 140 -12.65 4.34 23.84
N TRP A 141 -11.82 4.59 22.84
CA TRP A 141 -11.44 5.96 22.49
C TRP A 141 -12.62 6.71 21.86
N PRO A 142 -13.05 7.84 22.44
CA PRO A 142 -14.14 8.61 21.86
C PRO A 142 -13.64 9.40 20.65
N VAL A 143 -14.42 9.46 19.56
CA VAL A 143 -14.24 10.42 18.44
C VAL A 143 -12.79 10.49 17.93
N TYR A 144 -12.19 9.34 17.62
CA TYR A 144 -10.86 9.29 16.99
C TYR A 144 -10.94 9.50 15.47
N ARG A 145 -9.82 9.88 14.87
CA ARG A 145 -9.61 9.94 13.43
C ARG A 145 -8.59 8.88 13.06
N LEU A 146 -9.00 7.94 12.22
CA LEU A 146 -8.13 6.90 11.67
C LEU A 146 -7.72 7.28 10.24
N PHE A 147 -6.42 7.23 9.97
CA PHE A 147 -5.83 7.49 8.67
C PHE A 147 -5.20 6.20 8.14
N PRO A 148 -5.83 5.55 7.14
CA PRO A 148 -5.20 4.42 6.46
C PRO A 148 -3.98 4.90 5.68
N LEU A 149 -2.92 4.09 5.69
CA LEU A 149 -1.67 4.37 4.99
C LEU A 149 -1.33 3.28 3.99
N TYR A 150 -0.60 3.64 2.95
CA TYR A 150 0.07 2.68 2.07
C TYR A 150 1.32 2.07 2.70
N GLY A 151 1.92 2.74 3.68
CA GLY A 151 3.14 2.27 4.31
C GLY A 151 3.68 3.24 5.35
N SER A 152 4.70 2.78 6.09
CA SER A 152 5.58 3.67 6.84
C SER A 152 4.88 4.47 7.94
N ALA A 153 4.01 3.79 8.69
CA ALA A 153 3.23 4.38 9.77
C ALA A 153 4.09 5.06 10.84
N GLU A 154 5.34 4.62 11.02
CA GLU A 154 6.29 5.22 11.96
C GLU A 154 6.65 6.67 11.64
N ALA A 155 6.51 7.07 10.38
CA ALA A 155 6.88 8.40 9.96
C ALA A 155 5.98 9.46 10.63
N TYR A 156 4.69 9.16 10.84
CA TYR A 156 3.67 10.19 11.08
C TYR A 156 3.63 10.78 12.50
N PRO A 157 3.76 10.01 13.60
CA PRO A 157 3.81 10.59 14.94
C PRO A 157 5.09 11.39 15.21
N PRO A 158 5.03 12.51 15.96
CA PRO A 158 3.83 13.07 16.61
C PRO A 158 3.07 14.12 15.79
N GLU A 159 3.66 14.66 14.72
CA GLU A 159 3.17 15.88 14.09
C GLU A 159 1.85 15.64 13.35
N ASP A 160 1.73 14.49 12.69
CA ASP A 160 0.62 14.14 11.80
C ASP A 160 -0.36 13.14 12.42
N ALA A 161 0.12 12.39 13.42
CA ALA A 161 -0.65 11.40 14.16
C ALA A 161 -0.23 11.40 15.63
N ASP A 162 -1.15 11.03 16.50
CA ASP A 162 -0.84 10.85 17.92
C ASP A 162 -0.30 9.43 18.18
N LEU A 163 -0.82 8.44 17.44
CA LEU A 163 -0.51 7.02 17.60
C LEU A 163 -0.34 6.36 16.23
N ALA A 164 0.47 5.31 16.18
CA ALA A 164 0.62 4.43 15.03
C ALA A 164 0.33 2.98 15.42
N LEU A 165 -0.37 2.24 14.56
CA LEU A 165 -0.44 0.80 14.62
C LEU A 165 0.38 0.22 13.45
N LEU A 166 1.48 -0.46 13.76
CA LEU A 166 2.48 -0.89 12.77
C LEU A 166 3.05 -2.27 13.06
N ALA A 167 3.56 -2.94 12.03
CA ALA A 167 4.20 -4.25 12.19
C ALA A 167 5.70 -4.11 12.46
N ALA A 168 6.21 -4.80 13.48
CA ALA A 168 7.62 -4.84 13.83
C ALA A 168 7.97 -6.17 14.53
N PRO A 169 9.17 -6.74 14.32
CA PRO A 169 9.56 -8.03 14.92
C PRO A 169 9.41 -8.12 16.44
N ASN A 170 9.72 -7.02 17.15
CA ASN A 170 9.68 -6.90 18.60
C ASN A 170 9.64 -5.42 19.04
N ALA A 171 9.49 -5.16 20.34
CA ALA A 171 9.45 -3.81 20.91
C ALA A 171 10.71 -2.97 20.60
N GLY A 172 11.90 -3.57 20.65
CA GLY A 172 13.15 -2.87 20.34
C GLY A 172 13.19 -2.37 18.90
N GLU A 173 12.56 -3.08 17.96
CA GLU A 173 12.42 -2.60 16.57
C GLU A 173 11.53 -1.38 16.45
N VAL A 174 10.46 -1.30 17.25
CA VAL A 174 9.61 -0.10 17.33
C VAL A 174 10.42 1.08 17.88
N GLU A 175 11.29 0.85 18.86
CA GLU A 175 12.20 1.87 19.41
C GLU A 175 13.24 2.33 18.38
N ARG A 176 13.78 1.42 17.56
CA ARG A 176 14.69 1.77 16.45
C ARG A 176 14.01 2.64 15.38
N LEU A 177 12.70 2.52 15.22
CA LEU A 177 11.90 3.41 14.38
C LEU A 177 11.62 4.77 15.04
N GLY A 178 12.13 5.00 16.25
CA GLY A 178 11.98 6.27 16.99
C GLY A 178 10.63 6.39 17.71
N LEU A 179 9.97 5.27 18.00
CA LEU A 179 8.66 5.23 18.67
C LEU A 179 8.72 4.50 20.01
N VAL A 180 7.73 4.76 20.86
CA VAL A 180 7.53 4.07 22.14
C VAL A 180 6.54 2.92 21.93
N PRO A 181 6.94 1.65 22.15
CA PRO A 181 6.05 0.49 22.01
C PRO A 181 5.08 0.41 23.20
N LEU A 182 3.84 0.84 22.99
CA LEU A 182 2.82 0.86 24.05
C LEU A 182 2.29 -0.55 24.33
N ALA A 183 1.92 -1.30 23.28
CA ALA A 183 1.42 -2.66 23.42
C ALA A 183 1.54 -3.46 22.11
N GLU A 184 1.86 -4.74 22.21
CA GLU A 184 1.67 -5.71 21.12
C GLU A 184 0.20 -6.15 21.12
N VAL A 185 -0.52 -5.89 20.03
CA VAL A 185 -1.96 -6.19 19.90
C VAL A 185 -2.23 -7.46 19.11
N ALA A 186 -1.26 -7.97 18.36
CA ALA A 186 -1.37 -9.24 17.66
C ALA A 186 0.02 -9.80 17.34
N ARG A 187 0.15 -11.13 17.30
CA ARG A 187 1.31 -11.82 16.75
C ARG A 187 0.97 -12.35 15.37
N SER A 188 1.84 -12.10 14.40
CA SER A 188 1.64 -12.39 12.99
C SER A 188 2.71 -13.32 12.43
N PRO A 189 2.63 -14.64 12.70
CA PRO A 189 3.43 -15.63 11.98
C PRO A 189 2.94 -15.78 10.53
N LEU A 190 3.70 -16.51 9.72
CA LEU A 190 3.17 -17.09 8.49
C LEU A 190 2.03 -18.05 8.81
N VAL A 191 0.99 -18.04 7.99
CA VAL A 191 -0.18 -18.92 8.15
C VAL A 191 -0.59 -19.53 6.82
N PHE A 192 -1.16 -20.73 6.90
CA PHE A 192 -1.84 -21.36 5.77
C PHE A 192 -3.34 -21.12 5.90
N VAL A 193 -3.95 -20.60 4.83
CA VAL A 193 -5.38 -20.32 4.76
C VAL A 193 -6.00 -20.95 3.53
N ALA A 194 -7.28 -21.26 3.60
CA ALA A 194 -8.03 -21.85 2.50
C ALA A 194 -9.45 -21.28 2.39
N ASN A 195 -10.01 -21.36 1.19
CA ASN A 195 -11.39 -21.00 0.96
C ASN A 195 -12.31 -22.10 1.51
N ARG A 196 -13.36 -21.73 2.27
CA ARG A 196 -14.27 -22.71 2.89
C ARG A 196 -15.02 -23.57 1.88
N ARG A 197 -15.44 -22.98 0.75
CA ARG A 197 -16.12 -23.72 -0.32
C ARG A 197 -15.16 -24.62 -1.07
N ALA A 198 -13.93 -24.17 -1.30
CA ALA A 198 -12.89 -25.01 -1.91
C ALA A 198 -12.57 -26.22 -1.04
N LEU A 199 -12.43 -26.04 0.28
CA LEU A 199 -12.24 -27.14 1.24
C LEU A 199 -13.37 -28.18 1.19
N ALA A 200 -14.60 -27.76 0.89
CA ALA A 200 -15.76 -28.64 0.82
C ALA A 200 -15.93 -29.32 -0.56
N ALA A 201 -15.50 -28.66 -1.64
CA ALA A 201 -15.82 -29.07 -3.01
C ALA A 201 -14.62 -29.61 -3.81
N LYS A 202 -13.38 -29.39 -3.36
CA LYS A 202 -12.16 -29.79 -4.07
C LYS A 202 -11.29 -30.69 -3.20
N ASP A 203 -10.55 -31.60 -3.84
CA ASP A 203 -9.54 -32.41 -3.16
C ASP A 203 -8.29 -31.57 -2.90
N LEU A 204 -8.18 -31.04 -1.68
CA LEU A 204 -6.98 -30.35 -1.18
C LEU A 204 -6.06 -31.28 -0.39
N SER A 205 -6.37 -32.58 -0.32
CA SER A 205 -5.65 -33.56 0.52
C SER A 205 -4.15 -33.64 0.19
N PRO A 206 -3.71 -33.64 -1.09
CA PRO A 206 -2.28 -33.69 -1.40
C PRO A 206 -1.50 -32.50 -0.83
N LEU A 207 -2.04 -31.29 -0.98
CA LEU A 207 -1.43 -30.06 -0.46
C LEU A 207 -1.46 -30.03 1.07
N LEU A 208 -2.58 -30.40 1.68
CA LEU A 208 -2.73 -30.47 3.13
C LEU A 208 -1.80 -31.52 3.73
N ALA A 209 -1.65 -32.69 3.11
CA ALA A 209 -0.77 -33.75 3.56
C ALA A 209 0.70 -33.31 3.53
N ALA A 210 1.13 -32.62 2.48
CA ALA A 210 2.47 -32.08 2.35
C ALA A 210 2.81 -31.07 3.47
N LEU A 211 1.86 -30.19 3.81
CA LEU A 211 2.06 -29.14 4.82
C LEU A 211 1.75 -29.60 6.26
N ARG A 212 1.06 -30.73 6.45
CA ARG A 212 0.54 -31.17 7.76
C ARG A 212 1.62 -31.25 8.84
N GLY A 213 2.82 -31.72 8.49
CA GLY A 213 3.94 -31.87 9.44
C GLY A 213 4.49 -30.53 9.95
N GLN A 214 4.22 -29.43 9.24
CA GLN A 214 4.71 -28.09 9.58
C GLN A 214 3.65 -27.20 10.24
N LEU A 215 2.36 -27.56 10.11
CA LEU A 215 1.25 -26.78 10.66
C LEU A 215 1.24 -26.84 12.19
N ARG A 216 1.14 -25.65 12.80
CA ARG A 216 1.00 -25.45 14.25
C ARG A 216 -0.35 -24.83 14.57
N GLU A 217 -0.66 -24.69 15.85
CA GLU A 217 -1.86 -24.01 16.30
C GLU A 217 -1.98 -22.60 15.67
N PRO A 218 -3.18 -22.20 15.23
CA PRO A 218 -3.42 -20.85 14.75
C PRO A 218 -3.00 -19.79 15.78
N PRO A 219 -2.43 -18.64 15.36
CA PRO A 219 -2.09 -17.58 16.29
C PRO A 219 -3.35 -17.04 17.00
N PRO A 220 -3.22 -16.56 18.24
CA PRO A 220 -4.28 -15.78 18.86
C PRO A 220 -4.54 -14.55 17.97
N GLY A 221 -5.81 -14.25 17.70
CA GLY A 221 -6.19 -13.07 16.90
C GLY A 221 -5.85 -11.75 17.59
N LEU A 222 -6.70 -10.73 17.45
CA LEU A 222 -6.49 -9.46 18.15
C LEU A 222 -6.52 -9.67 19.68
N VAL A 223 -5.38 -9.43 20.33
CA VAL A 223 -5.20 -9.38 21.77
C VAL A 223 -5.51 -7.96 22.24
N ALA A 224 -6.54 -7.82 23.07
CA ALA A 224 -6.90 -6.50 23.59
C ALA A 224 -5.85 -6.08 24.65
N PRO A 225 -5.19 -4.91 24.51
CA PRO A 225 -4.26 -4.43 25.52
C PRO A 225 -5.00 -3.80 26.71
N VAL A 226 -6.07 -4.44 27.17
CA VAL A 226 -6.89 -3.98 28.29
C VAL A 226 -6.16 -4.26 29.61
N GLY A 227 -6.24 -3.32 30.55
CA GLY A 227 -5.62 -3.46 31.88
C GLY A 227 -4.22 -2.83 32.00
N LEU A 228 -3.65 -2.30 30.91
CA LEU A 228 -2.46 -1.47 31.00
C LEU A 228 -2.73 -0.15 31.73
N PRO A 229 -1.77 0.38 32.50
CA PRO A 229 -1.92 1.66 33.19
C PRO A 229 -2.20 2.79 32.20
N LEU A 230 -3.23 3.60 32.52
CA LEU A 230 -3.56 4.78 31.76
C LEU A 230 -2.68 5.97 32.19
N ARG A 231 -2.20 6.73 31.21
CA ARG A 231 -1.36 7.92 31.40
C ARG A 231 -1.88 9.09 30.57
N PRO A 232 -1.83 10.33 31.08
CA PRO A 232 -2.03 11.51 30.24
C PRO A 232 -1.02 11.50 29.10
N MET A 233 -1.45 11.96 27.93
CA MET A 233 -0.61 12.00 26.74
C MET A 233 -0.50 13.43 26.23
N ALA A 234 0.73 13.91 26.06
CA ALA A 234 1.01 15.17 25.38
C ALA A 234 0.72 15.02 23.87
N ARG A 235 0.06 16.02 23.30
CA ARG A 235 -0.30 16.05 21.88
C ARG A 235 0.50 17.11 21.17
N CYS A 236 1.14 16.73 20.07
CA CYS A 236 1.76 17.70 19.19
C CYS A 236 0.68 18.40 18.37
N THR A 237 0.67 19.73 18.44
CA THR A 237 -0.18 20.56 17.59
C THR A 237 0.63 20.98 16.38
N ARG A 238 -0.03 21.05 15.21
CA ARG A 238 0.60 21.55 14.00
C ARG A 238 0.99 23.01 14.22
N ARG A 239 2.26 23.32 13.96
CA ARG A 239 2.76 24.68 13.88
C ARG A 239 2.21 25.38 12.65
N SER A 240 1.61 26.56 12.83
CA SER A 240 1.13 27.39 11.72
C SER A 240 2.20 28.34 11.19
N ASP A 241 3.27 28.57 11.95
CA ASP A 241 4.39 29.48 11.64
C ASP A 241 5.49 28.84 10.78
N VAL A 242 5.23 27.67 10.22
CA VAL A 242 6.13 26.90 9.34
C VAL A 242 5.40 26.42 8.10
N VAL A 243 6.15 26.16 7.03
CA VAL A 243 5.71 25.41 5.85
C VAL A 243 6.13 23.96 6.03
N ARG A 244 5.19 23.02 5.92
CA ARG A 244 5.48 21.58 5.99
C ARG A 244 5.48 20.97 4.59
N LEU A 245 6.65 20.50 4.15
CA LEU A 245 6.88 19.87 2.85
C LEU A 245 7.05 18.35 3.00
N ALA A 246 6.23 17.58 2.30
CA ALA A 246 6.43 16.14 2.18
C ALA A 246 7.26 15.79 0.92
N LEU A 247 8.24 14.91 1.06
CA LEU A 247 9.05 14.36 -0.02
C LEU A 247 8.85 12.84 -0.14
N PRO A 248 8.98 12.26 -1.34
CA PRO A 248 8.68 10.85 -1.54
C PRO A 248 9.88 9.97 -1.24
N ASP A 249 9.61 8.79 -0.69
CA ASP A 249 10.53 7.66 -0.73
C ASP A 249 10.32 6.80 -2.00
N GLY A 250 11.13 5.74 -2.13
CA GLY A 250 10.98 4.76 -3.20
C GLY A 250 11.38 5.30 -4.58
N HIS A 251 10.67 4.86 -5.63
CA HIS A 251 11.04 5.14 -7.03
C HIS A 251 11.10 6.64 -7.34
N ALA A 252 10.19 7.44 -6.77
CA ALA A 252 10.12 8.88 -7.02
C ALA A 252 11.25 9.67 -6.32
N GLN A 253 11.98 9.06 -5.37
CA GLN A 253 12.99 9.74 -4.57
C GLN A 253 14.12 10.32 -5.41
N ARG A 254 14.74 9.50 -6.27
CA ARG A 254 15.85 9.94 -7.13
C ARG A 254 15.45 11.14 -7.99
N HIS A 255 14.31 11.05 -8.67
CA HIS A 255 13.83 12.12 -9.54
C HIS A 255 13.45 13.39 -8.78
N THR A 256 12.95 13.25 -7.55
CA THR A 256 12.67 14.38 -6.67
C THR A 256 13.95 15.03 -6.17
N PHE A 257 14.95 14.23 -5.77
CA PHE A 257 16.28 14.73 -5.40
C PHE A 257 16.91 15.55 -6.55
N GLU A 258 16.86 15.03 -7.78
CA GLU A 258 17.37 15.76 -8.96
C GLU A 258 16.58 17.06 -9.22
N ALA A 259 15.25 17.06 -9.03
CA ALA A 259 14.43 18.27 -9.18
C ALA A 259 14.76 19.33 -8.11
N LEU A 260 14.97 18.91 -6.87
CA LEU A 260 15.38 19.79 -5.78
C LEU A 260 16.75 20.43 -6.07
N LEU A 261 17.73 19.64 -6.50
CA LEU A 261 19.05 20.17 -6.86
C LEU A 261 18.99 21.19 -8.00
N ALA A 262 18.18 20.92 -9.04
CA ALA A 262 17.97 21.85 -10.14
C ALA A 262 17.30 23.16 -9.68
N ALA A 263 16.51 23.12 -8.62
CA ALA A 263 15.90 24.28 -7.98
C ALA A 263 16.82 24.95 -6.93
N GLY A 264 18.06 24.49 -6.76
CA GLY A 264 19.00 25.00 -5.75
C GLY A 264 18.60 24.63 -4.32
N LEU A 265 17.82 23.56 -4.13
CA LEU A 265 17.36 23.06 -2.83
C LEU A 265 18.09 21.76 -2.48
N SER A 266 18.52 21.67 -1.23
CA SER A 266 19.04 20.43 -0.64
C SER A 266 18.60 20.34 0.81
N PHE A 267 18.44 19.11 1.30
CA PHE A 267 18.05 18.84 2.68
C PHE A 267 18.96 17.77 3.26
N ASP A 268 19.53 18.04 4.43
CA ASP A 268 20.41 17.10 5.11
C ASP A 268 19.63 15.85 5.50
N GLY A 269 20.09 14.69 5.02
CA GLY A 269 19.38 13.42 5.18
C GLY A 269 18.30 13.13 4.11
N TYR A 270 18.28 13.85 2.98
CA TYR A 270 17.52 13.44 1.78
C TYR A 270 18.43 13.41 0.54
N GLY A 271 18.89 12.21 0.17
CA GLY A 271 19.78 11.99 -0.96
C GLY A 271 19.10 11.23 -2.10
N GLU A 272 19.89 10.91 -3.14
CA GLU A 272 19.42 10.19 -4.33
C GLU A 272 18.86 8.79 -4.00
N LYS A 273 19.46 8.08 -3.04
CA LYS A 273 19.13 6.69 -2.70
C LYS A 273 18.78 6.46 -1.24
N THR A 274 19.21 7.36 -0.35
CA THR A 274 19.05 7.23 1.09
C THR A 274 18.32 8.44 1.63
N PHE A 275 17.55 8.22 2.69
CA PHE A 275 16.86 9.29 3.39
C PHE A 275 16.70 8.95 4.87
N VAL A 276 16.48 9.98 5.68
CA VAL A 276 15.88 9.87 7.02
C VAL A 276 14.45 10.39 6.96
N ARG A 277 13.58 9.97 7.88
CA ARG A 277 12.16 10.38 7.88
C ARG A 277 11.94 11.88 8.06
N ARG A 278 12.88 12.59 8.69
CA ARG A 278 12.83 14.04 8.96
C ARG A 278 14.14 14.71 8.52
N PRO A 279 14.34 14.96 7.21
CA PRO A 279 15.51 15.69 6.72
C PRO A 279 15.55 17.11 7.29
N ARG A 280 16.76 17.65 7.54
CA ARG A 280 16.92 19.03 8.02
C ARG A 280 16.99 19.99 6.83
N SER A 281 16.21 21.08 6.91
CA SER A 281 16.33 22.22 6.00
C SER A 281 17.08 23.36 6.68
N ASP A 282 17.94 24.03 5.92
CA ASP A 282 18.59 25.28 6.34
C ASP A 282 17.71 26.51 6.06
N ILE A 283 16.53 26.32 5.44
CA ILE A 283 15.56 27.37 5.18
C ILE A 283 14.71 27.58 6.43
N GLU A 284 14.80 28.77 7.02
CA GLU A 284 14.07 29.11 8.24
C GLU A 284 12.55 29.02 8.03
N GLY A 285 11.90 28.19 8.84
CA GLY A 285 10.45 27.97 8.79
C GLY A 285 10.01 26.89 7.81
N LEU A 286 10.93 26.12 7.21
CA LEU A 286 10.61 24.95 6.37
C LEU A 286 10.88 23.63 7.13
N GLU A 287 9.82 22.85 7.33
CA GLU A 287 9.92 21.48 7.87
C GLU A 287 9.76 20.47 6.74
N VAL A 288 10.66 19.49 6.67
CA VAL A 288 10.67 18.46 5.62
C VAL A 288 10.44 17.09 6.22
N LYS A 289 9.59 16.30 5.56
CA LYS A 289 9.25 14.94 6.00
C LYS A 289 9.20 13.98 4.82
N VAL A 290 9.72 12.76 4.98
CA VAL A 290 9.70 11.74 3.93
C VAL A 290 8.61 10.72 4.21
N VAL A 291 7.62 10.65 3.30
CA VAL A 291 6.48 9.74 3.38
C VAL A 291 6.21 9.08 2.02
N ARG A 292 5.30 8.10 2.00
CA ARG A 292 4.90 7.41 0.78
C ARG A 292 4.14 8.36 -0.17
N PRO A 293 4.48 8.42 -1.46
CA PRO A 293 3.82 9.34 -2.42
C PRO A 293 2.31 9.12 -2.53
N GLN A 294 1.84 7.89 -2.36
CA GLN A 294 0.43 7.50 -2.41
C GLN A 294 -0.43 8.20 -1.34
N ASP A 295 0.14 8.44 -0.16
CA ASP A 295 -0.57 9.06 0.96
C ASP A 295 -0.66 10.59 0.80
N MET A 296 0.27 11.20 0.07
CA MET A 296 0.49 12.65 0.08
C MET A 296 -0.72 13.51 -0.34
N PRO A 297 -1.45 13.22 -1.43
CA PRO A 297 -2.60 14.05 -1.82
C PRO A 297 -3.64 14.17 -0.69
N ALA A 298 -3.90 13.07 -0.01
CA ALA A 298 -4.88 13.02 1.06
C ALA A 298 -4.38 13.71 2.35
N PHE A 299 -3.08 13.68 2.64
CA PHE A 299 -2.50 14.39 3.78
C PHE A 299 -2.34 15.89 3.53
N VAL A 300 -2.03 16.33 2.30
CA VAL A 300 -2.04 17.74 1.90
C VAL A 300 -3.46 18.30 1.98
N ALA A 301 -4.45 17.59 1.42
CA ALA A 301 -5.85 18.02 1.46
C ALA A 301 -6.37 18.25 2.90
N ARG A 302 -5.97 17.37 3.83
CA ARG A 302 -6.33 17.45 5.26
C ARG A 302 -5.53 18.50 6.03
N GLY A 303 -4.51 19.11 5.43
CA GLY A 303 -3.69 20.11 6.10
C GLY A 303 -2.61 19.55 7.02
N ALA A 304 -2.26 18.27 6.88
CA ALA A 304 -1.09 17.72 7.56
C ALA A 304 0.19 18.33 6.95
N PHE A 305 0.25 18.41 5.62
CA PHE A 305 1.29 19.12 4.88
C PHE A 305 0.73 20.32 4.14
N ASP A 306 1.54 21.36 3.97
CA ASP A 306 1.21 22.52 3.13
C ASP A 306 1.49 22.24 1.66
N ALA A 307 2.57 21.47 1.41
CA ALA A 307 2.99 21.05 0.10
C ALA A 307 3.56 19.62 0.12
N ALA A 308 3.55 18.95 -1.02
CA ALA A 308 4.20 17.66 -1.19
C ALA A 308 4.71 17.47 -2.62
N VAL A 309 5.81 16.74 -2.79
CA VAL A 309 6.25 16.26 -4.10
C VAL A 309 5.77 14.81 -4.28
N THR A 310 4.84 14.59 -5.19
CA THR A 310 4.24 13.27 -5.49
C THR A 310 4.17 13.06 -7.01
N GLY A 311 3.47 12.02 -7.48
CA GLY A 311 3.20 11.79 -8.89
C GLY A 311 1.87 12.41 -9.34
N VAL A 312 1.79 12.82 -10.61
CA VAL A 312 0.55 13.33 -11.23
C VAL A 312 -0.54 12.26 -11.18
N ASP A 313 -0.19 10.99 -11.34
CA ASP A 313 -1.06 9.84 -11.16
C ASP A 313 -1.75 9.80 -9.79
N TRP A 314 -1.01 9.93 -8.69
CA TRP A 314 -1.58 9.91 -7.34
C TRP A 314 -2.46 11.13 -7.08
N LEU A 315 -2.09 12.30 -7.61
CA LEU A 315 -2.96 13.48 -7.56
C LEU A 315 -4.26 13.24 -8.35
N ARG A 316 -4.17 12.67 -9.56
CA ARG A 316 -5.32 12.43 -10.44
C ARG A 316 -6.24 11.36 -9.89
N ASP A 317 -5.71 10.28 -9.31
CA ASP A 317 -6.50 9.28 -8.61
C ASP A 317 -7.26 9.92 -7.43
N HIS A 318 -6.56 10.68 -6.58
CA HIS A 318 -7.19 11.37 -5.46
C HIS A 318 -8.29 12.35 -5.90
N LEU A 319 -8.04 13.18 -6.93
CA LEU A 319 -9.03 14.14 -7.43
C LEU A 319 -10.20 13.48 -8.18
N SER A 320 -9.98 12.32 -8.79
CA SER A 320 -11.07 11.53 -9.40
C SER A 320 -12.03 11.01 -8.35
N ARG A 321 -11.53 10.68 -7.15
CA ARG A 321 -12.34 10.29 -6.00
C ARG A 321 -12.93 11.47 -5.23
N PHE A 322 -12.17 12.56 -5.11
CA PHE A 322 -12.53 13.76 -4.35
C PHE A 322 -12.39 15.02 -5.20
N PRO A 323 -13.31 15.30 -6.15
CA PRO A 323 -13.19 16.42 -7.08
C PRO A 323 -13.13 17.80 -6.41
N SER A 324 -13.74 17.93 -5.22
CA SER A 324 -13.73 19.17 -4.43
C SER A 324 -12.58 19.24 -3.42
N SER A 325 -11.59 18.33 -3.50
CA SER A 325 -10.47 18.32 -2.56
C SER A 325 -9.67 19.61 -2.69
N PRO A 326 -9.26 20.24 -1.57
CA PRO A 326 -8.49 21.49 -1.56
C PRO A 326 -7.02 21.29 -1.92
N VAL A 327 -6.70 20.35 -2.82
CA VAL A 327 -5.34 20.05 -3.25
C VAL A 327 -5.23 20.32 -4.74
N ARG A 328 -4.18 21.03 -5.16
CA ARG A 328 -3.92 21.28 -6.57
C ARG A 328 -2.46 21.05 -6.92
N MET A 329 -2.20 20.80 -8.19
CA MET A 329 -0.86 20.85 -8.74
C MET A 329 -0.40 22.31 -8.81
N ALA A 330 0.73 22.62 -8.19
CA ALA A 330 1.37 23.94 -8.27
C ALA A 330 2.43 23.99 -9.36
N VAL A 331 3.18 22.89 -9.53
CA VAL A 331 4.25 22.74 -10.52
C VAL A 331 4.28 21.29 -10.98
N ASP A 332 4.27 21.05 -12.29
CA ASP A 332 4.70 19.77 -12.86
C ASP A 332 6.22 19.81 -13.01
N LEU A 333 6.94 18.92 -12.34
CA LEU A 333 8.41 18.91 -12.32
C LEU A 333 9.00 18.22 -13.55
N GLY A 334 8.18 17.53 -14.35
CA GLY A 334 8.55 17.01 -15.66
C GLY A 334 9.55 15.83 -15.66
N ARG A 335 9.86 15.24 -14.49
CA ARG A 335 10.73 14.05 -14.35
C ARG A 335 9.91 12.81 -14.02
N SER A 336 10.57 11.65 -13.97
CA SER A 336 9.93 10.34 -13.71
C SER A 336 8.73 10.09 -14.63
N ARG A 337 8.92 10.22 -15.95
CA ARG A 337 7.84 10.18 -16.93
C ARG A 337 7.44 8.75 -17.25
N TYR A 338 6.16 8.42 -17.10
CA TYR A 338 5.59 7.13 -17.53
C TYR A 338 4.14 7.29 -17.97
N LYS A 339 3.59 6.26 -18.62
CA LYS A 339 2.23 6.27 -19.14
C LYS A 339 1.35 5.29 -18.37
N ILE A 340 0.10 5.68 -18.13
CA ILE A 340 -0.93 4.85 -17.50
C ILE A 340 -2.02 4.59 -18.52
N GLY A 341 -2.42 3.33 -18.63
CA GLY A 341 -3.42 2.89 -19.59
C GLY A 341 -4.01 1.52 -19.25
N PRO A 342 -5.02 1.08 -20.02
CA PRO A 342 -5.54 -0.27 -19.93
C PRO A 342 -4.53 -1.27 -20.49
N VAL A 343 -4.23 -2.26 -19.66
CA VAL A 343 -3.35 -3.39 -19.94
C VAL A 343 -4.21 -4.65 -20.01
N VAL A 344 -4.02 -5.41 -21.08
CA VAL A 344 -4.75 -6.65 -21.37
C VAL A 344 -3.74 -7.77 -21.66
N ASP A 345 -4.24 -9.00 -21.72
CA ASP A 345 -3.44 -10.14 -22.18
C ASP A 345 -2.92 -9.90 -23.60
N GLN A 346 -1.70 -10.36 -23.90
CA GLN A 346 -1.08 -10.20 -25.22
C GLN A 346 -1.94 -10.81 -26.35
N ALA A 347 -2.67 -11.89 -26.06
CA ALA A 347 -3.59 -12.54 -27.01
C ALA A 347 -4.97 -11.88 -27.08
N PHE A 348 -5.24 -10.82 -26.31
CA PHE A 348 -6.50 -10.10 -26.38
C PHE A 348 -6.72 -9.51 -27.79
N PRO A 349 -7.91 -9.69 -28.40
CA PRO A 349 -8.16 -9.43 -29.82
C PRO A 349 -8.42 -7.94 -30.12
N ALA A 350 -7.62 -7.05 -29.55
CA ALA A 350 -7.66 -5.61 -29.79
C ALA A 350 -6.28 -5.00 -29.54
N ASP A 351 -5.90 -4.00 -30.32
CA ASP A 351 -4.65 -3.23 -30.14
C ASP A 351 -4.91 -1.79 -29.69
N THR A 352 -6.15 -1.30 -29.84
CA THR A 352 -6.61 -0.02 -29.31
C THR A 352 -7.73 -0.19 -28.30
N THR A 353 -7.96 0.82 -27.47
CA THR A 353 -9.08 0.85 -26.53
C THR A 353 -10.40 0.81 -27.30
N ALA A 354 -10.49 1.52 -28.43
CA ALA A 354 -11.69 1.54 -29.27
C ALA A 354 -12.05 0.15 -29.79
N ASP A 355 -11.07 -0.63 -30.25
CA ASP A 355 -11.26 -2.00 -30.72
C ASP A 355 -11.63 -2.96 -29.57
N ALA A 356 -11.20 -2.65 -28.34
CA ALA A 356 -11.50 -3.45 -27.16
C ALA A 356 -12.93 -3.27 -26.63
N LEU A 357 -13.56 -2.10 -26.85
CA LEU A 357 -14.89 -1.80 -26.31
C LEU A 357 -15.96 -2.81 -26.74
N PRO A 358 -16.11 -3.18 -28.03
CA PRO A 358 -17.10 -4.19 -28.43
C PRO A 358 -16.87 -5.54 -27.76
N VAL A 359 -15.62 -5.93 -27.54
CA VAL A 359 -15.25 -7.19 -26.86
C VAL A 359 -15.70 -7.15 -25.40
N TRP A 360 -15.39 -6.06 -24.68
CA TRP A 360 -15.79 -5.91 -23.29
C TRP A 360 -17.30 -5.80 -23.11
N TRP A 361 -18.00 -5.07 -23.99
CA TRP A 361 -19.46 -4.99 -24.00
C TRP A 361 -20.12 -6.34 -24.28
N GLY A 362 -19.47 -7.20 -25.07
CA GLY A 362 -19.94 -8.53 -25.42
C GLY A 362 -19.73 -9.62 -24.37
N LEU A 363 -19.04 -9.36 -23.25
CA LEU A 363 -18.70 -10.39 -22.25
C LEU A 363 -19.92 -11.04 -21.56
N GLY A 364 -21.07 -10.35 -21.51
CA GLY A 364 -22.28 -10.85 -20.85
C GLY A 364 -22.17 -11.04 -19.33
N ARG A 365 -21.10 -10.51 -18.71
CA ARG A 365 -20.85 -10.51 -17.27
C ARG A 365 -20.15 -9.22 -16.84
N PRO A 366 -20.11 -8.91 -15.53
CA PRO A 366 -19.30 -7.81 -15.01
C PRO A 366 -17.86 -7.81 -15.54
N ILE A 367 -17.40 -6.63 -15.97
CA ILE A 367 -16.01 -6.41 -16.39
C ILE A 367 -15.16 -6.15 -15.15
N ARG A 368 -14.15 -6.98 -14.93
CA ARG A 368 -13.28 -6.90 -13.76
C ARG A 368 -12.07 -6.05 -14.09
N ILE A 369 -11.86 -4.96 -13.36
CA ILE A 369 -10.75 -4.03 -13.57
C ILE A 369 -9.88 -4.02 -12.32
N ALA A 370 -8.65 -4.51 -12.43
CA ALA A 370 -7.66 -4.41 -11.35
C ALA A 370 -6.88 -3.09 -11.48
N SER A 371 -6.56 -2.43 -10.36
CA SER A 371 -5.68 -1.25 -10.38
C SER A 371 -5.14 -0.88 -9.00
N GLU A 372 -3.90 -0.37 -8.97
CA GLU A 372 -3.37 0.41 -7.84
C GLU A 372 -3.97 1.84 -7.76
N TYR A 373 -4.69 2.27 -8.81
CA TYR A 373 -5.38 3.55 -8.94
C TYR A 373 -6.90 3.35 -9.10
N PRO A 374 -7.62 2.97 -8.02
CA PRO A 374 -9.03 2.59 -8.12
C PRO A 374 -9.92 3.69 -8.68
N ALA A 375 -9.64 4.96 -8.37
CA ALA A 375 -10.47 6.07 -8.82
C ALA A 375 -10.21 6.40 -10.30
N LEU A 376 -8.97 6.24 -10.78
CA LEU A 376 -8.68 6.29 -12.22
C LEU A 376 -9.35 5.13 -12.97
N ALA A 377 -9.35 3.92 -12.39
CA ALA A 377 -10.02 2.77 -12.98
C ALA A 377 -11.55 2.96 -13.05
N GLU A 378 -12.15 3.53 -12.00
CA GLU A 378 -13.56 3.94 -12.03
C GLU A 378 -13.84 5.01 -13.09
N ASP A 379 -12.97 6.03 -13.20
CA ASP A 379 -13.12 7.08 -14.21
C ASP A 379 -13.04 6.51 -15.63
N PHE A 380 -12.07 5.64 -15.89
CA PHE A 380 -11.95 4.90 -17.14
C PHE A 380 -13.24 4.12 -17.45
N ALA A 381 -13.75 3.34 -16.50
CA ALA A 381 -14.97 2.56 -16.68
C ALA A 381 -16.19 3.45 -16.99
N ARG A 382 -16.31 4.61 -16.31
CA ARG A 382 -17.38 5.58 -16.55
C ARG A 382 -17.25 6.23 -17.92
N ARG A 383 -16.07 6.71 -18.27
CA ARG A 383 -15.76 7.41 -19.54
C ARG A 383 -16.04 6.54 -20.76
N PHE A 384 -15.77 5.24 -20.65
CA PHE A 384 -15.96 4.27 -21.74
C PHE A 384 -17.25 3.46 -21.63
N HIS A 385 -18.14 3.81 -20.68
CA HIS A 385 -19.43 3.15 -20.48
C HIS A 385 -19.32 1.63 -20.36
N LEU A 386 -18.36 1.15 -19.55
CA LEU A 386 -18.16 -0.28 -19.34
C LEU A 386 -19.28 -0.86 -18.45
N PRO A 387 -20.09 -1.83 -18.95
CA PRO A 387 -21.23 -2.35 -18.24
C PRO A 387 -20.82 -3.15 -17.01
N ALA A 388 -21.48 -2.87 -15.88
CA ALA A 388 -21.30 -3.58 -14.61
C ALA A 388 -19.82 -3.73 -14.23
N ALA A 389 -18.99 -2.70 -14.46
CA ALA A 389 -17.58 -2.76 -14.11
C ALA A 389 -17.39 -2.95 -12.59
N VAL A 390 -16.56 -3.91 -12.22
CA VAL A 390 -16.14 -4.19 -10.84
C VAL A 390 -14.68 -3.78 -10.71
N ILE A 391 -14.44 -2.75 -9.91
CA ILE A 391 -13.08 -2.27 -9.62
C ILE A 391 -12.51 -3.10 -8.48
N MET A 392 -11.32 -3.63 -8.69
CA MET A 392 -10.56 -4.43 -7.73
C MET A 392 -9.30 -3.65 -7.36
N PRO A 393 -9.31 -2.93 -6.22
CA PRO A 393 -8.11 -2.30 -5.69
C PRO A 393 -7.06 -3.37 -5.39
N ILE A 394 -5.83 -3.14 -5.85
CA ILE A 394 -4.68 -4.02 -5.61
C ILE A 394 -3.50 -3.21 -5.09
N ASN A 395 -2.49 -3.87 -4.52
CA ASN A 395 -1.36 -3.21 -3.85
C ASN A 395 -0.01 -3.48 -4.56
N GLY A 396 -0.07 -3.85 -5.84
CA GLY A 396 1.04 -4.22 -6.70
C GLY A 396 1.06 -5.70 -7.07
N ALA A 397 2.16 -6.13 -7.71
CA ALA A 397 2.19 -7.41 -8.45
C ALA A 397 1.02 -7.52 -9.46
N SER A 398 0.70 -6.38 -10.06
CA SER A 398 -0.54 -6.12 -10.77
C SER A 398 -0.70 -6.93 -12.05
N GLU A 399 0.42 -7.23 -12.72
CA GLU A 399 0.45 -8.07 -13.92
C GLU A 399 -0.01 -9.51 -13.63
N GLY A 400 0.00 -9.91 -12.35
CA GLY A 400 -0.52 -11.17 -11.87
C GLY A 400 -2.05 -11.26 -11.84
N PHE A 401 -2.81 -10.27 -12.31
CA PHE A 401 -4.28 -10.36 -12.29
C PHE A 401 -4.90 -10.66 -13.66
N VAL A 402 -4.33 -10.14 -14.74
CA VAL A 402 -4.89 -10.29 -16.10
C VAL A 402 -4.27 -11.49 -16.81
N PRO A 403 -5.04 -12.37 -17.50
CA PRO A 403 -6.49 -12.28 -17.75
C PRO A 403 -7.40 -13.05 -16.77
N GLU A 404 -6.84 -13.91 -15.91
CA GLU A 404 -7.63 -14.89 -15.17
C GLU A 404 -8.50 -14.23 -14.09
N ASP A 405 -7.93 -13.29 -13.34
CA ASP A 405 -8.54 -12.65 -12.18
C ASP A 405 -9.15 -11.29 -12.53
N ALA A 406 -8.63 -10.60 -13.55
CA ALA A 406 -9.12 -9.35 -14.10
C ALA A 406 -9.17 -9.36 -15.63
N ASP A 407 -10.11 -8.63 -16.21
CA ASP A 407 -10.24 -8.47 -17.66
C ASP A 407 -9.39 -7.30 -18.17
N ILE A 408 -9.18 -6.30 -17.31
CA ILE A 408 -8.40 -5.10 -17.57
C ILE A 408 -7.53 -4.83 -16.34
N LEU A 409 -6.28 -4.46 -16.57
CA LEU A 409 -5.41 -3.89 -15.56
C LEU A 409 -5.17 -2.41 -15.90
N ILE A 410 -5.48 -1.48 -15.00
CA ILE A 410 -5.08 -0.08 -15.15
C ILE A 410 -3.77 0.12 -14.39
N GLU A 411 -2.67 0.27 -15.13
CA GLU A 411 -1.31 0.26 -14.58
C GLU A 411 -0.39 1.25 -15.29
N GLY A 412 0.63 1.72 -14.56
CA GLY A 412 1.69 2.58 -15.08
C GLY A 412 2.84 1.77 -15.71
N SER A 413 3.39 2.28 -16.81
CA SER A 413 4.59 1.72 -17.42
C SER A 413 5.50 2.77 -18.00
N GLU A 414 6.78 2.71 -17.63
CA GLU A 414 7.84 3.54 -18.20
C GLU A 414 8.35 2.95 -19.53
N THR A 415 8.87 1.72 -19.50
CA THR A 415 9.48 1.06 -20.68
C THR A 415 8.60 -0.05 -21.29
N GLY A 416 7.51 -0.45 -20.64
CA GLY A 416 6.70 -1.61 -21.03
C GLY A 416 7.36 -2.96 -20.75
N THR A 417 8.57 -3.01 -20.16
CA THR A 417 9.33 -4.25 -20.01
C THR A 417 8.64 -5.25 -19.08
N SER A 418 8.09 -4.78 -17.95
CA SER A 418 7.36 -5.66 -17.00
C SER A 418 6.08 -6.23 -17.60
N ILE A 419 5.31 -5.38 -18.29
CA ILE A 419 4.07 -5.75 -19.00
C ILE A 419 4.37 -6.85 -20.04
N ARG A 420 5.37 -6.64 -20.91
CA ARG A 420 5.75 -7.64 -21.93
C ARG A 420 6.29 -8.95 -21.32
N ALA A 421 7.09 -8.85 -20.26
CA ALA A 421 7.65 -10.03 -19.58
C ALA A 421 6.58 -10.92 -18.95
N ASN A 422 5.40 -10.37 -18.63
CA ASN A 422 4.26 -11.11 -18.11
C ASN A 422 3.21 -11.48 -19.19
N GLY A 423 3.55 -11.32 -20.48
CA GLY A 423 2.65 -11.68 -21.58
C GLY A 423 1.45 -10.75 -21.71
N LEU A 424 1.61 -9.47 -21.36
CA LEU A 424 0.59 -8.45 -21.44
C LEU A 424 0.93 -7.38 -22.48
N LYS A 425 -0.07 -6.61 -22.90
CA LYS A 425 0.09 -5.41 -23.73
C LYS A 425 -0.76 -4.25 -23.20
N MET A 426 -0.23 -3.03 -23.29
CA MET A 426 -0.98 -1.80 -23.05
C MET A 426 -1.66 -1.38 -24.35
N LEU A 427 -2.94 -1.00 -24.28
CA LEU A 427 -3.68 -0.37 -25.39
C LEU A 427 -3.37 1.14 -25.39
N ASP A 428 -4.38 2.01 -25.48
CA ASP A 428 -4.16 3.46 -25.50
C ASP A 428 -3.98 4.04 -24.08
N PRO A 429 -2.78 4.56 -23.74
CA PRO A 429 -2.59 5.24 -22.47
C PRO A 429 -3.41 6.53 -22.42
N PHE A 430 -4.09 6.77 -21.31
CA PHE A 430 -4.95 7.94 -21.12
C PHE A 430 -4.34 9.00 -20.19
N LEU A 431 -3.25 8.67 -19.50
CA LEU A 431 -2.54 9.59 -18.61
C LEU A 431 -1.04 9.42 -18.79
N GLU A 432 -0.35 10.54 -18.95
CA GLU A 432 1.10 10.60 -18.75
C GLU A 432 1.35 11.17 -17.35
N SER A 433 2.12 10.45 -16.54
CA SER A 433 2.47 10.84 -15.18
C SER A 433 3.92 11.30 -15.13
N THR A 434 4.16 12.32 -14.32
CA THR A 434 5.45 12.89 -13.94
C THR A 434 5.44 13.15 -12.45
N ASN A 435 6.59 13.46 -11.86
CA ASN A 435 6.60 14.04 -10.52
C ASN A 435 6.09 15.50 -10.55
N CYS A 436 5.36 15.89 -9.51
CA CYS A 436 4.77 17.21 -9.38
C CYS A 436 4.78 17.71 -7.93
N LEU A 437 4.84 19.02 -7.76
CA LEU A 437 4.57 19.69 -6.49
C LEU A 437 3.06 19.93 -6.39
N ILE A 438 2.45 19.39 -5.35
CA ILE A 438 1.08 19.67 -4.95
C ILE A 438 1.04 20.57 -3.73
N VAL A 439 0.02 21.42 -3.65
CA VAL A 439 -0.19 22.34 -2.51
C VAL A 439 -1.63 22.31 -2.07
N ARG A 440 -1.86 22.65 -0.80
CA ARG A 440 -3.20 22.86 -0.27
C ARG A 440 -3.70 24.28 -0.57
N GLU A 441 -4.95 24.42 -0.98
CA GLU A 441 -5.62 25.70 -1.21
C GLU A 441 -6.98 25.78 -0.50
N PRO A 442 -7.21 26.76 0.40
CA PRO A 442 -6.24 27.77 0.85
C PRO A 442 -5.11 27.16 1.68
N ALA A 443 -3.96 27.85 1.73
CA ALA A 443 -2.84 27.48 2.60
C ALA A 443 -3.26 27.59 4.08
N LEU A 444 -2.71 26.71 4.93
CA LEU A 444 -2.96 26.71 6.38
C LEU A 444 -1.77 27.22 7.20
N THR A 445 -0.62 27.41 6.56
CA THR A 445 0.53 28.11 7.12
C THR A 445 0.33 29.62 7.06
N SER A 446 0.87 30.34 8.05
CA SER A 446 0.99 31.80 8.01
C SER A 446 2.21 32.26 7.19
N ARG A 447 3.11 31.35 6.81
CA ARG A 447 4.31 31.60 6.00
C ARG A 447 4.01 31.38 4.50
N THR A 448 2.98 32.04 3.99
CA THR A 448 2.57 31.91 2.58
C THR A 448 3.65 32.41 1.62
N ASP A 449 4.41 33.43 2.03
CA ASP A 449 5.60 33.94 1.35
C ASP A 449 6.66 32.85 1.11
N LEU A 450 6.93 32.03 2.13
CA LEU A 450 7.88 30.92 2.04
C LEU A 450 7.36 29.80 1.13
N LEU A 451 6.06 29.51 1.19
CA LEU A 451 5.43 28.53 0.28
C LEU A 451 5.51 29.01 -1.18
N ASP A 452 5.25 30.29 -1.43
CA ASP A 452 5.34 30.89 -2.76
C ASP A 452 6.79 30.90 -3.29
N ASP A 453 7.78 31.20 -2.45
CA ASP A 453 9.20 31.10 -2.79
C ASP A 453 9.60 29.67 -3.14
N LEU A 454 9.14 28.68 -2.37
CA LEU A 454 9.40 27.26 -2.67
C LEU A 454 8.82 26.87 -4.04
N VAL A 455 7.58 27.28 -4.33
CA VAL A 455 6.93 27.06 -5.63
C VAL A 455 7.72 27.74 -6.75
N ALA A 456 8.17 28.98 -6.55
CA ALA A 456 8.94 29.73 -7.53
C ALA A 456 10.31 29.07 -7.82
N LYS A 457 11.03 28.64 -6.79
CA LYS A 457 12.32 27.92 -6.94
C LYS A 457 12.16 26.62 -7.73
N LEU A 458 11.16 25.81 -7.39
CA LEU A 458 10.88 24.57 -8.10
C LEU A 458 10.46 24.81 -9.55
N ARG A 459 9.73 25.89 -9.83
CA ARG A 459 9.40 26.30 -11.19
C ARG A 459 10.63 26.79 -11.99
N ALA A 460 11.56 27.48 -11.35
CA ALA A 460 12.81 27.92 -11.98
C ALA A 460 13.76 26.75 -12.28
N GLY A 461 13.72 25.69 -11.47
CA GLY A 461 14.52 24.47 -11.64
C GLY A 461 13.94 23.45 -12.64
N LEU A 462 12.86 23.79 -13.35
CA LEU A 462 12.30 22.91 -14.37
C LEU A 462 13.33 22.63 -15.46
N PRO A 463 13.37 21.40 -16.00
CA PRO A 463 14.21 21.12 -17.15
C PRO A 463 13.81 22.11 -18.26
N ALA A 464 14.82 22.71 -18.92
CA ALA A 464 14.57 23.43 -20.17
C ALA A 464 13.74 22.50 -21.05
N SER A 465 12.53 22.94 -21.41
CA SER A 465 11.58 22.14 -22.16
C SER A 465 12.31 21.37 -23.25
N ALA A 466 12.21 20.05 -23.25
CA ALA A 466 12.48 19.27 -24.45
C ALA A 466 11.49 19.80 -25.49
N GLY A 467 11.96 20.77 -26.27
CA GLY A 467 11.15 21.50 -27.22
C GLY A 467 10.72 20.59 -28.35
N ALA A 468 9.52 20.90 -28.85
CA ALA A 468 8.79 20.32 -29.98
C ALA A 468 7.97 19.06 -29.68
#